data_AF-A0A4W6D393-F1
#
_entry.id   AF-A0A4W6D393-F1
#
_cell.length_a   1.000
_cell.length_b   1.000
_cell.length_c   1.000
_cell.angle_alpha   90.00
_cell.angle_beta   90.00
_cell.angle_gamma   90.00
#
_symmetry.space_group_name_H-M   'P 1'
#
loop_
_entity.id
_entity.type
_entity.pdbx_description
1 polymer ?
#
loop_
_entity_poly.entity_id
_entity_poly.type
_entity_poly.pdbx_seq_one_letter_code
_entity_poly.pdbx_strand_id
1 'polypeptide(L)'
;MYPLSFFLFLPRSIMNFFLETIQVLLLSIWYNVESFIHLFVPRRKKNVAGEVVLITGAGSGIGRLMAQEFAALGTVLVLWDINQEGMKETAQLAKQSGASRVHYYLCDCSDKNEVYRVADQVKREVGDVSILVNNAGIVTGKKFMDAPDSLIEKTMEVNTMAHFWTYKAFLPAMIANNHGHLVSIASSAGLIGVNGLAGVCFLLLIT
;
A
#
# COMPACT_ATOMS: atom_id res chain seq x y z
N MET A 1 22.60 43.08 34.80
CA MET A 1 22.21 41.95 35.68
C MET A 1 20.78 42.22 36.15
N TYR A 2 19.81 41.94 35.29
CA TYR A 2 18.36 41.90 35.55
C TYR A 2 17.76 40.98 34.48
N PRO A 3 16.76 40.16 34.86
CA PRO A 3 17.06 38.76 35.12
C PRO A 3 16.19 37.82 34.26
N LEU A 4 16.42 36.52 34.42
CA LEU A 4 15.60 35.41 33.93
C LEU A 4 14.09 35.47 34.31
N SER A 5 13.57 36.59 34.82
CA SER A 5 12.20 36.73 35.33
C SER A 5 11.15 37.14 34.27
N PHE A 6 11.54 37.49 33.04
CA PHE A 6 10.56 37.77 31.97
C PHE A 6 9.84 36.50 31.49
N PHE A 7 10.46 35.33 31.67
CA PHE A 7 9.85 34.03 31.33
C PHE A 7 8.81 33.56 32.36
N LEU A 8 8.76 34.13 33.57
CA LEU A 8 7.85 33.72 34.64
C LEU A 8 6.42 34.30 34.53
N PHE A 9 6.18 35.21 33.57
CA PHE A 9 4.87 35.88 33.36
C PHE A 9 4.22 35.57 32.01
N LEU A 10 4.77 34.64 31.24
CA LEU A 10 4.13 34.16 30.01
C LEU A 10 3.07 33.11 30.37
N PRO A 11 1.81 33.25 29.91
CA PRO A 11 0.80 32.23 30.13
C PRO A 11 1.31 30.88 29.62
N ARG A 12 1.03 29.81 30.38
CA ARG A 12 1.53 28.44 30.15
C ARG A 12 1.38 27.99 28.69
N SER A 13 0.36 28.47 27.98
CA SER A 13 0.14 28.18 26.55
C SER A 13 1.22 28.77 25.62
N ILE A 14 1.73 29.98 25.91
CA ILE A 14 2.77 30.60 25.09
C ILE A 14 4.11 29.89 25.30
N MET A 15 4.44 29.50 26.53
CA MET A 15 5.63 28.71 26.80
C MET A 15 5.58 27.33 26.13
N ASN A 16 4.41 26.66 26.16
CA ASN A 16 4.21 25.39 25.46
C ASN A 16 4.35 25.55 23.93
N PHE A 17 3.81 26.63 23.35
CA PHE A 17 3.96 26.92 21.92
C PHE A 17 5.43 27.04 21.50
N PHE A 18 6.25 27.76 22.28
CA PHE A 18 7.69 27.87 21.99
C PHE A 18 8.42 26.53 22.16
N LEU A 19 8.06 25.74 23.18
CA LEU A 19 8.65 24.41 23.41
C LEU A 19 8.29 23.41 22.31
N GLU A 20 7.03 23.36 21.89
CA GLU A 20 6.56 22.53 20.77
C GLU A 20 7.25 22.94 19.46
N THR A 21 7.38 24.25 19.23
CA THR A 21 8.08 24.78 18.05
C THR A 21 9.55 24.35 18.04
N ILE A 22 10.25 24.48 19.18
CA ILE A 22 11.64 24.03 19.31
C ILE A 22 11.73 22.50 19.12
N GLN A 23 10.81 21.73 19.70
CA GLN A 23 10.76 20.28 19.54
C GLN A 23 10.60 19.88 18.07
N VAL A 24 9.67 20.51 17.33
CA VAL A 24 9.47 20.26 15.89
C VAL A 24 10.72 20.63 15.09
N LEU A 25 11.38 21.75 15.40
CA LEU A 25 12.62 22.15 14.73
C LEU A 25 13.75 21.15 14.97
N LEU A 26 13.92 20.68 16.22
CA LEU A 26 14.93 19.68 16.57
C LEU A 26 14.65 18.34 15.89
N LEU A 27 13.39 17.88 15.90
CA LEU A 27 12.97 16.67 15.19
C LEU A 27 13.18 16.81 13.68
N SER A 28 12.85 17.96 13.10
CA SER A 28 13.06 18.23 11.67
C SER A 28 14.54 18.16 11.31
N ILE A 29 15.42 18.80 12.08
CA ILE A 29 16.87 18.73 11.87
C ILE A 29 17.35 17.27 11.98
N TRP A 30 16.90 16.54 13.01
CA TRP A 30 17.22 15.14 13.20
C TRP A 30 16.81 14.27 12.00
N TYR A 31 15.56 14.38 11.52
CA TYR A 31 15.07 13.62 10.38
C TYR A 31 15.78 13.98 9.07
N ASN A 32 16.20 15.24 8.90
CA ASN A 32 17.03 15.64 7.75
C ASN A 32 18.42 14.98 7.80
N VAL A 33 19.06 14.97 8.97
CA VAL A 33 20.35 14.29 9.17
C VAL A 33 20.21 12.78 8.98
N GLU A 34 19.18 12.15 9.55
CA GLU A 34 18.89 10.73 9.37
C GLU A 34 18.66 10.39 7.89
N SER A 35 17.88 11.20 7.17
CA SER A 35 17.65 11.04 5.74
C SER A 35 18.94 11.19 4.94
N PHE A 36 19.80 12.15 5.31
CA PHE A 36 21.10 12.35 4.69
C PHE A 36 22.03 11.15 4.92
N ILE A 37 22.02 10.57 6.13
CA ILE A 37 22.78 9.34 6.43
C ILE A 37 22.25 8.16 5.59
N HIS A 38 20.93 8.01 5.47
CA HIS A 38 20.33 6.94 4.65
C HIS A 38 20.59 7.07 3.15
N LEU A 39 20.98 8.25 2.67
CA LEU A 39 21.45 8.44 1.31
C LEU A 39 22.78 7.70 1.05
N PHE A 40 23.66 7.61 2.07
CA PHE A 40 24.96 6.97 1.97
C PHE A 40 24.98 5.55 2.54
N VAL A 41 24.10 5.23 3.49
CA VAL A 41 24.00 3.92 4.14
C VAL A 41 22.57 3.38 4.00
N PRO A 42 22.29 2.52 3.00
CA PRO A 42 20.94 2.01 2.78
C PRO A 42 20.48 1.18 3.98
N ARG A 43 19.19 1.30 4.33
CA ARG A 43 18.58 0.50 5.40
C ARG A 43 18.66 -0.99 5.04
N ARG A 44 18.90 -1.83 6.05
CA ARG A 44 18.84 -3.29 5.89
C ARG A 44 17.44 -3.67 5.43
N LYS A 45 17.34 -4.40 4.31
CA LYS A 45 16.06 -4.89 3.79
C LYS A 45 15.44 -5.88 4.77
N LYS A 46 14.12 -5.80 4.95
CA LYS A 46 13.33 -6.81 5.69
C LYS A 46 13.49 -8.16 4.99
N ASN A 47 13.70 -9.22 5.76
CA ASN A 47 13.57 -10.58 5.23
C ASN A 47 12.09 -10.94 5.13
N VAL A 48 11.65 -11.37 3.94
CA VAL A 48 10.26 -11.75 3.67
C VAL A 48 10.12 -13.22 3.29
N ALA A 49 11.18 -14.01 3.41
CA ALA A 49 11.11 -15.45 3.15
C ALA A 49 10.05 -16.11 4.06
N GLY A 50 9.19 -16.94 3.48
CA GLY A 50 8.09 -17.61 4.17
C GLY A 50 6.86 -16.74 4.47
N GLU A 51 6.91 -15.44 4.22
CA GLU A 51 5.74 -14.55 4.42
C GLU A 51 4.64 -14.86 3.40
N VAL A 52 3.38 -14.66 3.80
CA VAL A 52 2.20 -14.77 2.92
C VAL A 52 1.92 -13.41 2.30
N VAL A 53 2.24 -13.26 1.02
CA VAL A 53 2.14 -12.03 0.26
C VAL A 53 0.94 -12.09 -0.69
N LEU A 54 -0.06 -11.25 -0.45
CA LEU A 54 -1.20 -11.07 -1.33
C LEU A 54 -0.99 -9.88 -2.25
N ILE A 55 -1.17 -10.07 -3.56
CA ILE A 55 -1.05 -9.01 -4.57
C ILE A 55 -2.34 -8.93 -5.39
N THR A 56 -3.00 -7.78 -5.38
CA THR A 56 -4.15 -7.50 -6.26
C THR A 56 -3.69 -6.96 -7.62
N GLY A 57 -4.42 -7.25 -8.69
CA GLY A 57 -3.99 -6.88 -10.06
C GLY A 57 -2.74 -7.63 -10.50
N ALA A 58 -2.56 -8.88 -10.03
CA ALA A 58 -1.34 -9.65 -10.23
C ALA A 58 -1.24 -10.29 -11.62
N GLY A 59 -2.31 -10.31 -12.41
CA GLY A 59 -2.37 -10.99 -13.70
C GLY A 59 -1.52 -10.34 -14.80
N SER A 60 -1.06 -9.10 -14.62
CA SER A 60 -0.27 -8.38 -15.62
C SER A 60 0.58 -7.25 -15.02
N GLY A 61 1.37 -6.58 -15.87
CA GLY A 61 2.06 -5.33 -15.54
C GLY A 61 2.91 -5.37 -14.27
N ILE A 62 2.81 -4.32 -13.46
CA ILE A 62 3.58 -4.16 -12.21
C ILE A 62 3.24 -5.25 -11.21
N GLY A 63 1.97 -5.66 -11.11
CA GLY A 63 1.54 -6.74 -10.21
C GLY A 63 2.26 -8.06 -10.50
N ARG A 64 2.37 -8.42 -11.79
CA ARG A 64 3.11 -9.60 -12.24
C ARG A 64 4.61 -9.51 -11.93
N LEU A 65 5.21 -8.34 -12.13
CA LEU A 65 6.63 -8.14 -11.84
C LEU A 65 6.89 -8.24 -10.33
N MET A 66 6.06 -7.60 -9.50
CA MET A 66 6.15 -7.73 -8.05
C MET A 66 6.00 -9.18 -7.59
N ALA A 67 5.08 -9.94 -8.19
CA ALA A 67 4.93 -11.37 -7.87
C ALA A 67 6.23 -12.16 -8.13
N GLN A 68 6.94 -11.89 -9.23
CA GLN A 68 8.22 -12.54 -9.52
C GLN A 68 9.34 -12.10 -8.57
N GLU A 69 9.40 -10.82 -8.20
CA GLU A 69 10.38 -10.32 -7.23
C GLU A 69 10.15 -10.90 -5.84
N PHE A 70 8.91 -10.94 -5.36
CA PHE A 70 8.58 -11.61 -4.09
C PHE A 70 8.82 -13.11 -4.16
N ALA A 71 8.58 -13.74 -5.31
CA ALA A 71 8.89 -15.15 -5.52
C ALA A 71 10.39 -15.44 -5.33
N ALA A 72 11.27 -14.63 -5.90
CA ALA A 72 12.72 -14.77 -5.75
C ALA A 72 13.21 -14.66 -4.30
N LEU A 73 12.39 -14.09 -3.42
CA LEU A 73 12.65 -14.00 -1.98
C LEU A 73 12.09 -15.18 -1.17
N GLY A 74 11.54 -16.21 -1.83
CA GLY A 74 11.03 -17.43 -1.17
C GLY A 74 9.74 -17.19 -0.37
N THR A 75 8.83 -16.38 -0.90
CA THR A 75 7.53 -16.08 -0.26
C THR A 75 6.46 -17.09 -0.65
N VAL A 76 5.36 -17.11 0.11
CA VAL A 76 4.09 -17.73 -0.27
C VAL A 76 3.23 -16.66 -0.94
N LEU A 77 2.91 -16.84 -2.22
CA LEU A 77 2.16 -15.85 -3.00
C LEU A 77 0.67 -16.18 -3.08
N VAL A 78 -0.15 -15.14 -2.93
CA VAL A 78 -1.58 -15.14 -3.20
C VAL A 78 -1.88 -14.08 -4.26
N LEU A 79 -2.24 -14.51 -5.46
CA LEU A 79 -2.45 -13.64 -6.60
C LEU A 79 -3.95 -13.41 -6.84
N TRP A 80 -4.38 -12.15 -6.87
CA TRP A 80 -5.75 -11.76 -7.19
C TRP A 80 -5.78 -10.97 -8.50
N ASP A 81 -6.70 -11.33 -9.38
CA ASP A 81 -6.99 -10.61 -10.61
C ASP A 81 -8.35 -11.03 -11.18
N ILE A 82 -8.86 -10.25 -12.13
CA ILE A 82 -10.01 -10.58 -12.97
C ILE A 82 -9.59 -11.40 -14.21
N ASN A 83 -8.33 -11.28 -14.64
CA ASN A 83 -7.79 -12.03 -15.76
C ASN A 83 -7.20 -13.38 -15.31
N GLN A 84 -7.99 -14.45 -15.49
CA GLN A 84 -7.59 -15.80 -15.11
C GLN A 84 -6.35 -16.30 -15.86
N GLU A 85 -6.22 -16.03 -17.16
CA GLU A 85 -5.09 -16.48 -17.97
C GLU A 85 -3.80 -15.76 -17.57
N GLY A 86 -3.89 -14.44 -17.39
CA GLY A 86 -2.77 -13.63 -16.91
C GLY A 86 -2.28 -14.06 -15.52
N MET A 87 -3.19 -14.46 -14.62
CA MET A 87 -2.80 -15.04 -13.33
C MET A 87 -2.13 -16.40 -13.46
N LYS A 88 -2.61 -17.29 -14.34
CA LYS A 88 -1.99 -18.60 -14.56
C LYS A 88 -0.56 -18.44 -15.07
N GLU A 89 -0.34 -17.53 -16.01
CA GLU A 89 0.99 -17.18 -16.51
C GLU A 89 1.86 -16.62 -15.39
N THR A 90 1.35 -15.65 -14.63
CA THR A 90 2.08 -15.06 -13.49
C THR A 90 2.44 -16.11 -12.45
N ALA A 91 1.54 -17.05 -12.15
CA ALA A 91 1.79 -18.12 -11.19
C ALA A 91 2.87 -19.08 -11.68
N GLN A 92 2.94 -19.36 -12.99
CA GLN A 92 4.00 -20.15 -13.58
C GLN A 92 5.35 -19.43 -13.48
N LEU A 93 5.41 -18.15 -13.84
CA LEU A 93 6.61 -17.33 -13.73
C LEU A 93 7.09 -17.25 -12.28
N ALA A 94 6.20 -16.98 -11.34
CA ALA A 94 6.52 -16.92 -9.91
C ALA A 94 7.10 -18.25 -9.38
N LYS A 95 6.55 -19.39 -9.81
CA LYS A 95 7.13 -20.70 -9.45
C LYS A 95 8.56 -20.87 -9.99
N GLN A 96 8.81 -20.43 -11.23
CA GLN A 96 10.14 -20.47 -11.84
C GLN A 96 11.12 -19.52 -11.14
N SER A 97 10.62 -18.38 -10.64
CA SER A 97 11.41 -17.39 -9.90
C SER A 97 11.74 -17.82 -8.46
N GLY A 98 11.18 -18.92 -7.94
CA GLY A 98 11.56 -19.46 -6.62
C GLY A 98 10.52 -19.28 -5.51
N ALA A 99 9.27 -18.95 -5.85
CA ALA A 99 8.20 -18.89 -4.85
C ALA A 99 8.06 -20.22 -4.10
N SER A 100 7.91 -20.16 -2.77
CA SER A 100 7.71 -21.38 -1.96
C SER A 100 6.38 -22.05 -2.31
N ARG A 101 5.33 -21.26 -2.44
CA ARG A 101 3.98 -21.68 -2.86
C ARG A 101 3.32 -20.55 -3.62
N VAL A 102 2.44 -20.88 -4.56
CA VAL A 102 1.66 -19.89 -5.31
C VAL A 102 0.20 -20.33 -5.37
N HIS A 103 -0.66 -19.47 -4.85
CA HIS A 103 -2.11 -19.56 -4.90
C HIS A 103 -2.65 -18.41 -5.76
N TYR A 104 -3.72 -18.64 -6.50
CA TYR A 104 -4.36 -17.58 -7.27
C TYR A 104 -5.88 -17.71 -7.24
N TYR A 105 -6.57 -16.58 -7.17
CA TYR A 105 -8.01 -16.50 -7.02
C TYR A 105 -8.57 -15.46 -7.98
N LEU A 106 -9.61 -15.83 -8.71
CA LEU A 106 -10.39 -14.87 -9.49
C LEU A 106 -11.13 -13.94 -8.52
N CYS A 107 -10.93 -12.64 -8.67
CA CYS A 107 -11.56 -11.63 -7.84
C CYS A 107 -11.69 -10.31 -8.61
N ASP A 108 -12.91 -9.84 -8.83
CA ASP A 108 -13.13 -8.45 -9.21
C ASP A 108 -13.01 -7.57 -7.96
N CYS A 109 -11.94 -6.78 -7.89
CA CYS A 109 -11.68 -5.90 -6.76
C CYS A 109 -12.70 -4.75 -6.62
N SER A 110 -13.55 -4.50 -7.62
CA SER A 110 -14.67 -3.55 -7.50
C SER A 110 -15.91 -4.13 -6.81
N ASP A 111 -16.03 -5.45 -6.70
CA ASP A 111 -17.14 -6.07 -5.98
C ASP A 111 -16.73 -6.35 -4.53
N LYS A 112 -17.24 -5.52 -3.63
CA LYS A 112 -17.06 -5.65 -2.18
C LYS A 112 -17.37 -7.05 -1.65
N ASN A 113 -18.46 -7.67 -2.11
CA ASN A 113 -18.89 -8.97 -1.61
C ASN A 113 -17.96 -10.06 -2.10
N GLU A 114 -17.49 -9.95 -3.35
CA GLU A 114 -16.49 -10.87 -3.89
C GLU A 114 -15.16 -10.75 -3.14
N VAL A 115 -14.67 -9.53 -2.87
CA VAL A 115 -13.45 -9.30 -2.08
C VAL A 115 -13.52 -10.00 -0.73
N TYR A 116 -14.62 -9.86 0.02
CA TYR A 116 -14.76 -10.55 1.31
C TYR A 116 -14.87 -12.07 1.16
N ARG A 117 -15.65 -12.55 0.18
CA ARG A 117 -15.81 -13.99 -0.08
C ARG A 117 -14.46 -14.64 -0.40
N VAL A 118 -13.66 -14.03 -1.28
CA VAL A 118 -12.34 -14.54 -1.68
C VAL A 118 -11.34 -14.37 -0.54
N ALA A 119 -11.39 -13.29 0.23
CA ALA A 119 -10.55 -13.13 1.42
C ALA A 119 -10.76 -14.25 2.44
N ASP A 120 -12.02 -14.62 2.70
CA ASP A 120 -12.33 -15.74 3.60
C ASP A 120 -11.86 -17.08 3.03
N GLN A 121 -11.86 -17.24 1.71
CA GLN A 121 -11.28 -18.40 1.05
C GLN A 121 -9.76 -18.46 1.26
N VAL A 122 -9.04 -17.34 1.06
CA VAL A 122 -7.59 -17.23 1.29
C VAL A 122 -7.24 -17.59 2.74
N LYS A 123 -7.97 -17.04 3.71
CA LYS A 123 -7.74 -17.31 5.14
C LYS A 123 -7.87 -18.80 5.47
N ARG A 124 -8.83 -19.49 4.85
CA ARG A 124 -9.05 -20.93 5.07
C ARG A 124 -8.00 -21.80 4.40
N GLU A 125 -7.60 -21.47 3.18
CA GLU A 125 -6.76 -22.34 2.34
C GLU A 125 -5.25 -22.07 2.48
N VAL A 126 -4.88 -20.83 2.80
CA VAL A 126 -3.49 -20.36 2.85
C VAL A 126 -3.09 -19.96 4.27
N GLY A 127 -3.97 -19.23 4.96
CA GLY A 127 -3.74 -18.69 6.30
C GLY A 127 -3.74 -17.17 6.35
N ASP A 128 -3.12 -16.61 7.38
CA ASP A 128 -3.06 -15.16 7.59
C ASP A 128 -2.10 -14.50 6.60
N VAL A 129 -2.60 -13.52 5.85
CA VAL A 129 -1.80 -12.66 4.98
C VAL A 129 -0.97 -11.72 5.84
N SER A 130 0.35 -11.72 5.65
CA SER A 130 1.28 -10.85 6.38
C SER A 130 1.73 -9.64 5.57
N ILE A 131 1.69 -9.71 4.24
CA ILE A 131 1.95 -8.58 3.36
C ILE A 131 0.80 -8.45 2.36
N LEU A 132 0.10 -7.33 2.37
CA LEU A 132 -0.98 -7.02 1.43
C LEU A 132 -0.53 -5.91 0.49
N VAL A 133 -0.44 -6.22 -0.80
CA VAL A 133 -0.13 -5.28 -1.88
C VAL A 133 -1.40 -4.97 -2.66
N ASN A 134 -1.99 -3.82 -2.35
CA ASN A 134 -3.08 -3.26 -3.12
C ASN A 134 -2.51 -2.60 -4.37
N ASN A 135 -2.64 -3.27 -5.52
CA ASN A 135 -2.09 -2.83 -6.80
C ASN A 135 -3.11 -2.82 -7.94
N ALA A 136 -4.25 -3.53 -7.81
CA ALA A 136 -5.31 -3.47 -8.80
C ALA A 136 -5.71 -2.02 -9.09
N GLY A 137 -5.73 -1.66 -10.37
CA GLY A 137 -6.02 -0.31 -10.81
C GLY A 137 -6.50 -0.28 -12.25
N ILE A 138 -7.48 0.58 -12.53
CA ILE A 138 -7.98 0.86 -13.88
C ILE A 138 -7.86 2.35 -14.20
N VAL A 139 -7.89 2.67 -15.50
CA VAL A 139 -7.82 4.01 -16.04
C VAL A 139 -8.98 4.21 -17.01
N THR A 140 -9.68 5.35 -16.93
CA THR A 140 -10.82 5.62 -17.82
C THR A 140 -10.38 5.87 -19.27
N GLY A 141 -9.18 6.43 -19.45
CA GLY A 141 -8.59 6.75 -20.76
C GLY A 141 -9.35 7.82 -21.56
N LYS A 142 -10.33 8.48 -20.96
CA LYS A 142 -11.21 9.48 -21.57
C LYS A 142 -11.09 10.83 -20.87
N LYS A 143 -11.39 11.91 -21.58
CA LYS A 143 -11.58 13.22 -20.96
C LYS A 143 -12.76 13.16 -19.98
N PHE A 144 -12.69 13.96 -18.92
CA PHE A 144 -13.71 13.97 -17.86
C PHE A 144 -15.14 14.14 -18.41
N MET A 145 -15.34 15.12 -19.31
CA MET A 145 -16.66 15.39 -19.91
C MET A 145 -17.18 14.26 -20.81
N ASP A 146 -16.28 13.39 -21.30
CA ASP A 146 -16.62 12.29 -22.23
C ASP A 146 -16.64 10.93 -21.51
N ALA A 147 -16.26 10.91 -20.22
CA ALA A 147 -16.22 9.70 -19.42
C ALA A 147 -17.62 9.43 -18.87
N PRO A 148 -18.21 8.24 -19.12
CA PRO A 148 -19.46 7.87 -18.47
C PRO A 148 -19.28 7.80 -16.95
N ASP A 149 -20.29 8.23 -16.21
CA ASP A 149 -20.28 8.20 -14.74
C ASP A 149 -19.95 6.81 -14.19
N SER A 150 -20.50 5.76 -14.81
CA SER A 150 -20.23 4.37 -14.43
C SER A 150 -18.75 3.97 -14.52
N LEU A 151 -17.98 4.57 -15.44
CA LEU A 151 -16.55 4.31 -15.58
C LEU A 151 -15.74 5.06 -14.50
N ILE A 152 -16.22 6.25 -14.11
CA ILE A 152 -15.65 7.02 -12.98
C ILE A 152 -15.91 6.26 -11.68
N GLU A 153 -17.14 5.81 -11.45
CA GLU A 153 -17.53 4.99 -10.30
C GLU A 153 -16.70 3.72 -10.21
N LYS A 154 -16.60 2.94 -11.30
CA LYS A 154 -15.76 1.74 -11.36
C LYS A 154 -14.30 2.03 -11.03
N THR A 155 -13.78 3.17 -11.46
CA THR A 155 -12.39 3.58 -11.16
C THR A 155 -12.22 3.83 -9.66
N MET A 156 -13.18 4.50 -9.02
CA MET A 156 -13.17 4.67 -7.56
C MET A 156 -13.35 3.34 -6.83
N GLU A 157 -14.18 2.44 -7.34
CA GLU A 157 -14.36 1.12 -6.74
C GLU A 157 -13.05 0.31 -6.74
N VAL A 158 -12.38 0.20 -7.88
CA VAL A 158 -11.13 -0.57 -8.02
C VAL A 158 -9.95 0.13 -7.34
N ASN A 159 -9.73 1.41 -7.63
CA ASN A 159 -8.49 2.09 -7.24
C ASN A 159 -8.52 2.58 -5.78
N THR A 160 -9.69 2.60 -5.15
CA THR A 160 -9.89 3.20 -3.83
C THR A 160 -10.63 2.27 -2.89
N MET A 161 -11.87 1.93 -3.24
CA MET A 161 -12.74 1.20 -2.33
C MET A 161 -12.22 -0.22 -2.07
N ALA A 162 -11.63 -0.85 -3.08
CA ALA A 162 -10.95 -2.13 -2.94
C ALA A 162 -9.93 -2.14 -1.80
N HIS A 163 -9.16 -1.06 -1.64
CA HIS A 163 -8.13 -0.97 -0.60
C HIS A 163 -8.77 -0.97 0.79
N PHE A 164 -9.87 -0.24 0.98
CA PHE A 164 -10.60 -0.26 2.25
C PHE A 164 -11.17 -1.63 2.56
N TRP A 165 -11.68 -2.35 1.56
CA TRP A 165 -12.25 -3.69 1.75
C TRP A 165 -11.17 -4.72 2.06
N THR A 166 -10.04 -4.70 1.35
CA THR A 166 -8.91 -5.61 1.63
C THR A 166 -8.28 -5.30 3.00
N TYR A 167 -8.15 -4.03 3.39
CA TYR A 167 -7.72 -3.68 4.75
C TYR A 167 -8.68 -4.22 5.80
N LYS A 168 -9.99 -4.01 5.65
CA LYS A 168 -10.97 -4.59 6.58
C LYS A 168 -10.89 -6.12 6.64
N ALA A 169 -10.58 -6.77 5.52
CA ALA A 169 -10.49 -8.22 5.45
C ALA A 169 -9.23 -8.78 6.14
N PHE A 170 -8.06 -8.16 5.96
CA PHE A 170 -6.78 -8.75 6.35
C PHE A 170 -6.07 -8.06 7.53
N LEU A 171 -6.33 -6.77 7.77
CA LEU A 171 -5.70 -6.02 8.87
C LEU A 171 -6.00 -6.59 10.26
N PRO A 172 -7.20 -7.11 10.59
CA PRO A 172 -7.47 -7.63 11.94
C PRO A 172 -6.49 -8.74 12.38
N ALA A 173 -6.12 -9.66 11.47
CA ALA A 173 -5.15 -10.72 11.76
C ALA A 173 -3.74 -10.15 11.92
N MET A 174 -3.35 -9.18 11.09
CA MET A 174 -2.06 -8.50 11.21
C MET A 174 -1.90 -7.80 12.56
N ILE A 175 -2.96 -7.13 13.05
CA ILE A 175 -2.98 -6.49 14.37
C ILE A 175 -2.88 -7.55 15.47
N ALA A 176 -3.67 -8.62 15.39
CA ALA A 176 -3.68 -9.69 16.40
C ALA A 176 -2.30 -10.37 16.52
N ASN A 177 -1.60 -10.54 15.41
CA ASN A 177 -0.27 -11.12 15.35
C ASN A 177 0.85 -10.11 15.63
N ASN A 178 0.52 -8.82 15.79
CA ASN A 178 1.47 -7.70 15.83
C ASN A 178 2.52 -7.77 14.70
N HIS A 179 2.08 -8.21 13.53
CA HIS A 179 2.93 -8.47 12.36
C HIS A 179 2.11 -8.32 11.09
N GLY A 180 2.46 -7.33 10.28
CA GLY A 180 1.82 -7.08 9.01
C GLY A 180 2.55 -5.98 8.24
N HIS A 181 2.27 -5.89 6.95
CA HIS A 181 2.73 -4.81 6.10
C HIS A 181 1.67 -4.51 5.03
N LEU A 182 1.25 -3.26 4.95
CA LEU A 182 0.27 -2.80 3.96
C LEU A 182 0.98 -1.95 2.91
N VAL A 183 0.94 -2.40 1.65
CA VAL A 183 1.48 -1.65 0.51
C VAL A 183 0.33 -1.16 -0.34
N SER A 184 0.19 0.15 -0.46
CA SER A 184 -0.75 0.79 -1.37
C SER A 184 0.00 1.28 -2.60
N ILE A 185 -0.17 0.63 -3.75
CA ILE A 185 0.39 1.10 -5.02
C ILE A 185 -0.55 2.16 -5.60
N ALA A 186 0.03 3.32 -5.87
CA ALA A 186 -0.72 4.49 -6.29
C ALA A 186 0.13 5.35 -7.24
N SER A 187 -0.46 6.41 -7.80
CA SER A 187 0.16 7.24 -8.84
C SER A 187 0.43 8.66 -8.36
N SER A 188 1.49 9.28 -8.87
CA SER A 188 1.78 10.71 -8.63
C SER A 188 0.65 11.63 -9.14
N ALA A 189 -0.18 11.17 -10.07
CA ALA A 189 -1.40 11.86 -10.49
C ALA A 189 -2.43 12.03 -9.34
N GLY A 190 -2.28 11.27 -8.24
CA GLY A 190 -3.02 11.47 -6.99
C GLY A 190 -2.58 12.67 -6.15
N LEU A 191 -1.40 13.24 -6.43
CA LEU A 191 -0.86 14.42 -5.76
C LEU A 191 -1.02 15.70 -6.60
N ILE A 192 -0.95 15.58 -7.92
CA ILE A 192 -0.99 16.70 -8.86
C ILE A 192 -1.97 16.36 -9.98
N GLY A 193 -2.95 17.24 -10.21
CA GLY A 193 -3.94 17.07 -11.27
C GLY A 193 -3.29 17.08 -12.65
N VAL A 194 -3.54 16.03 -13.44
CA VAL A 194 -3.09 15.93 -14.83
C VAL A 194 -4.31 15.96 -15.75
N ASN A 195 -4.31 16.87 -16.73
CA ASN A 195 -5.38 16.98 -17.71
C ASN A 195 -5.58 15.65 -18.45
N GLY A 196 -6.81 15.13 -18.46
CA GLY A 196 -7.15 13.84 -19.07
C GLY A 196 -7.04 12.62 -18.14
N LEU A 197 -6.62 12.79 -16.88
CA LEU A 197 -6.52 11.72 -15.88
C LEU A 197 -7.40 11.97 -14.65
N ALA A 198 -8.51 12.68 -14.80
CA ALA A 198 -9.37 13.07 -13.68
C ALA A 198 -9.87 11.89 -12.81
N GLY A 199 -9.92 10.67 -13.35
CA GLY A 199 -10.28 9.46 -12.59
C GLY A 199 -9.13 8.77 -11.84
N VAL A 200 -7.86 9.15 -12.08
CA VAL A 200 -6.68 8.47 -11.54
C VAL A 200 -6.07 9.28 -10.41
N CYS A 201 -6.65 9.19 -9.22
CA CYS A 201 -6.22 10.04 -8.13
C CYS A 201 -5.99 9.23 -6.85
N PHE A 202 -4.87 8.52 -6.66
CA PHE A 202 -4.52 8.00 -5.33
C PHE A 202 -3.03 8.02 -4.98
N LEU A 203 -2.78 8.24 -3.69
CA LEU A 203 -1.53 8.50 -2.97
C LEU A 203 -0.84 7.20 -2.51
N LEU A 204 0.49 7.11 -2.67
CA LEU A 204 1.31 6.00 -2.17
C LEU A 204 1.49 6.16 -0.64
N LEU A 205 0.95 5.23 0.16
CA LEU A 205 1.31 5.06 1.57
C LEU A 205 2.01 3.70 1.69
N ILE A 206 3.32 3.76 1.98
CA ILE A 206 4.09 2.62 2.50
C ILE A 206 4.12 2.82 4.02
N THR A 207 3.48 1.93 4.78
CA THR A 207 3.62 1.87 6.24
C THR A 207 4.11 0.49 6.65
#